data_AF-A0A059GCL7-F1
#
_entry.id   AF-A0A059GCL7-F1
#
_cell.length_a   1.000
_cell.length_b   1.000
_cell.length_c   1.000
_cell.angle_alpha   90.00
_cell.angle_beta   90.00
_cell.angle_gamma   90.00
#
_symmetry.space_group_name_H-M   'P 1'
#
loop_
_entity.id
_entity.type
_entity.pdbx_description
1 polymer ?
#
loop_
_entity_poly.entity_id
_entity_poly.type
_entity_poly.pdbx_seq_one_letter_code
_entity_poly.pdbx_strand_id
1 'polypeptide(L)' 'MSEVSLKIGPLPDRTPQKLSISLEPSLAGDLEAYSRIHAATYGAEASVATLVPLMLEAFLSSDPGFRKAMKTQTTR' A
#
# COMPACT_ATOMS: atom_id res chain seq x y z
N MET A 1 -0.40 21.82 -35.98
CA MET A 1 -0.59 20.38 -35.67
C MET A 1 -1.66 20.30 -34.62
N SER A 2 -2.81 19.72 -34.94
CA SER A 2 -3.96 19.65 -34.04
C SER A 2 -3.61 18.78 -32.84
N GLU A 3 -3.69 19.31 -31.63
CA GLU A 3 -3.49 18.53 -30.40
C GLU A 3 -4.57 17.47 -30.30
N VAL A 4 -4.16 16.19 -30.31
CA VAL A 4 -5.07 15.06 -30.16
C VAL A 4 -5.53 15.04 -28.71
N SER A 5 -6.74 15.53 -28.45
CA SER A 5 -7.39 15.43 -27.14
C SER A 5 -7.88 14.00 -26.94
N LEU A 6 -7.13 13.22 -26.17
CA LEU A 6 -7.56 11.91 -25.70
C LEU A 6 -8.38 12.05 -24.42
N LYS A 7 -9.50 11.32 -24.34
CA LYS A 7 -10.34 11.26 -23.11
C LYS A 7 -9.59 10.64 -21.92
N ILE A 8 -8.53 9.90 -22.19
CA ILE A 8 -7.62 9.35 -21.20
C ILE A 8 -6.34 10.18 -21.30
N GLY A 9 -6.03 10.91 -20.22
CA GLY A 9 -4.77 11.62 -20.08
C GLY A 9 -3.58 10.64 -19.96
N PRO A 10 -2.38 11.15 -19.67
CA PRO A 10 -1.24 10.27 -19.38
C PRO A 10 -1.60 9.27 -18.29
N LEU A 11 -1.18 8.01 -18.47
CA LEU A 11 -1.40 6.97 -17.47
C LEU A 11 -0.70 7.37 -16.16
N PRO A 12 -1.31 7.08 -15.00
CA PRO A 12 -0.64 7.32 -13.73
C PRO A 12 0.68 6.55 -13.68
N ASP A 13 1.71 7.16 -13.10
CA ASP A 13 2.95 6.45 -12.82
C ASP A 13 2.67 5.30 -11.86
N ARG A 14 3.01 4.08 -12.29
CA ARG A 14 2.83 2.84 -11.53
C ARG A 14 4.17 2.20 -11.17
N THR A 15 5.26 2.95 -11.32
CA THR A 15 6.61 2.46 -10.99
C THR A 15 6.66 2.12 -9.50
N PRO A 16 6.85 0.84 -9.13
CA PRO A 16 6.92 0.46 -7.72
C PRO A 16 8.12 1.13 -7.06
N GLN A 17 7.89 1.83 -5.95
CA GLN A 17 8.97 2.41 -5.16
C GLN A 17 9.42 1.43 -4.08
N LYS A 18 10.71 1.09 -4.07
CA LYS A 18 11.29 0.24 -3.03
C LYS A 18 11.57 1.07 -1.78
N LEU A 19 10.93 0.71 -0.67
CA LEU A 19 11.21 1.28 0.65
C LEU A 19 11.97 0.25 1.50
N SER A 20 13.10 0.66 2.07
CA SER A 20 13.85 -0.16 3.05
C SER A 20 13.60 0.39 4.44
N ILE A 21 13.12 -0.45 5.36
CA ILE A 21 12.80 -0.07 6.74
C ILE A 21 13.48 -1.02 7.73
N SER A 22 13.81 -0.51 8.91
CA SER A 22 14.21 -1.33 10.06
C SER A 22 13.00 -1.51 10.97
N LEU A 23 12.79 -2.73 11.44
CA LEU A 23 11.70 -3.08 12.35
C LEU A 23 12.27 -3.51 13.69
N GLU A 24 11.59 -3.14 14.77
CA GLU A 24 11.88 -3.70 16.08
C GLU A 24 11.58 -5.21 16.08
N PRO A 25 12.32 -6.02 16.87
CA PRO A 25 12.16 -7.48 16.87
C PRO A 25 10.74 -7.95 17.18
N SER A 26 10.01 -7.24 18.05
CA SER A 26 8.62 -7.57 18.39
C SER A 26 7.71 -7.48 17.17
N LEU A 27 7.77 -6.37 16.43
CA LEU A 27 6.96 -6.17 15.24
C LEU A 27 7.33 -7.15 14.11
N ALA A 28 8.62 -7.47 13.96
CA ALA A 28 9.04 -8.50 13.01
C ALA A 28 8.41 -9.87 13.35
N GLY A 29 8.43 -10.26 14.63
CA GLY A 29 7.80 -11.50 15.09
C GLY A 29 6.29 -11.54 14.87
N ASP A 30 5.60 -10.42 15.13
CA ASP A 30 4.15 -10.30 14.91
C ASP A 30 3.78 -10.43 13.43
N LEU A 31 4.56 -9.82 12.53
CA LEU A 31 4.34 -9.91 11.08
C LEU A 31 4.56 -11.33 10.56
N GLU A 32 5.58 -12.04 11.06
CA GLU A 32 5.78 -13.46 10.71
C GLU A 32 4.67 -14.37 11.26
N ALA A 33 4.17 -14.09 12.46
CA ALA A 33 3.03 -14.82 13.00
C ALA A 33 1.79 -14.58 12.14
N TYR A 34 1.56 -13.34 11.73
CA TYR A 34 0.45 -12.98 10.85
C TYR A 34 0.54 -13.72 9.51
N SER A 35 1.72 -13.78 8.86
CA SER A 35 1.87 -14.48 7.59
C SER A 35 1.53 -15.97 7.70
N ARG A 36 1.99 -16.63 8.77
CA ARG A 36 1.67 -18.04 9.06
C ARG A 36 0.17 -18.26 9.26
N ILE A 37 -0.49 -17.40 10.04
CA ILE A 37 -1.93 -17.48 10.28
C ILE A 37 -2.70 -17.25 8.97
N HIS A 38 -2.30 -16.27 8.17
CA HIS A 38 -2.90 -16.00 6.87
C HIS A 38 -2.78 -17.20 5.93
N ALA A 39 -1.60 -17.81 5.82
CA ALA A 39 -1.37 -19.00 5.02
C ALA A 39 -2.23 -20.18 5.48
N ALA A 40 -2.31 -20.41 6.80
CA ALA A 40 -3.16 -21.45 7.38
C ALA A 40 -4.66 -21.21 7.12
N THR A 41 -5.10 -19.94 7.08
CA THR A 41 -6.51 -19.57 6.89
C THR A 41 -6.94 -19.64 5.44
N TYR A 42 -6.09 -19.20 4.51
CA TYR A 42 -6.45 -19.03 3.09
C TYR A 42 -5.75 -20.03 2.15
N GLY A 43 -4.91 -20.91 2.67
CA GLY A 43 -4.21 -21.95 1.91
C GLY A 43 -3.15 -21.44 0.93
N ALA A 44 -2.84 -20.14 0.97
CA ALA A 44 -1.86 -19.50 0.11
C ALA A 44 -0.77 -18.84 0.96
N GLU A 45 0.46 -19.29 0.75
CA GLU A 45 1.65 -18.68 1.34
C GLU A 45 1.77 -17.23 0.90
N ALA A 46 1.68 -16.31 1.86
CA ALA A 46 1.83 -14.89 1.64
C ALA A 46 2.98 -14.39 2.51
N SER A 47 4.09 -14.02 1.87
CA SER A 47 5.26 -13.50 2.60
C SER A 47 4.93 -12.18 3.29
N VAL A 48 5.65 -11.86 4.38
CA VAL A 48 5.54 -10.55 5.04
C VAL A 48 5.76 -9.41 4.03
N ALA A 49 6.72 -9.55 3.11
CA ALA A 49 7.00 -8.54 2.07
C ALA A 49 5.82 -8.33 1.10
N THR A 50 4.97 -9.34 0.91
CA THR A 50 3.75 -9.25 0.11
C THR A 50 2.59 -8.65 0.89
N LEU A 51 2.47 -9.00 2.17
CA LEU A 51 1.36 -8.56 3.02
C LEU A 51 1.53 -7.11 3.48
N VAL A 52 2.75 -6.65 3.79
CA VAL A 52 3.01 -5.31 4.33
C VAL A 52 2.47 -4.20 3.41
N PRO A 53 2.71 -4.19 2.09
CA PRO A 53 2.12 -3.17 1.21
C PRO A 53 0.59 -3.14 1.27
N LEU A 54 -0.06 -4.31 1.29
CA LEU A 54 -1.53 -4.43 1.37
C LEU A 54 -2.07 -3.94 2.72
N MET A 55 -1.37 -4.26 3.81
CA MET A 55 -1.70 -3.77 5.15
C MET A 55 -1.60 -2.25 5.24
N LEU A 56 -0.54 -1.65 4.66
CA LEU A 56 -0.35 -0.21 4.64
C LEU A 56 -1.42 0.50 3.80
N GLU A 57 -1.77 -0.06 2.64
CA GLU A 57 -2.86 0.47 1.81
C GLU A 57 -4.20 0.43 2.55
N ALA A 58 -4.51 -0.70 3.19
CA ALA A 58 -5.71 -0.84 4.01
C ALA A 58 -5.73 0.13 5.19
N PHE A 59 -4.60 0.30 5.89
CA PHE A 59 -4.44 1.24 6.99
C PHE A 59 -4.72 2.68 6.55
N LEU A 60 -4.02 3.17 5.52
CA LEU A 60 -4.18 4.54 4.99
C LEU A 60 -5.61 4.77 4.47
N SER A 61 -6.18 3.77 3.80
CA SER A 61 -7.56 3.82 3.32
C SER A 61 -8.58 3.86 4.46
N SER A 62 -8.27 3.26 5.62
CA SER A 62 -9.14 3.22 6.78
C SER A 62 -9.07 4.47 7.65
N ASP A 63 -7.95 5.20 7.67
CA ASP A 63 -7.74 6.40 8.50
C ASP A 63 -8.52 7.64 7.98
N PRO A 64 -9.62 8.06 8.66
CA PRO A 64 -10.41 9.20 8.21
C PRO A 64 -9.69 10.54 8.37
N GLY A 65 -8.79 10.65 9.36
CA GLY A 65 -8.00 11.86 9.60
C GLY A 65 -7.03 12.08 8.45
N PHE A 66 -6.29 11.04 8.07
CA PHE A 66 -5.41 11.04 6.90
C PHE A 66 -6.19 11.39 5.62
N ARG A 67 -7.31 10.71 5.35
CA ARG A 67 -8.13 10.97 4.15
C ARG A 67 -8.64 12.41 4.06
N LYS A 68 -9.01 13.04 5.19
CA LYS A 68 -9.42 14.44 5.22
C LYS A 68 -8.25 15.38 4.91
N ALA A 69 -7.10 15.16 5.56
CA ALA A 69 -5.91 15.96 5.34
C ALA A 69 -5.41 15.88 3.89
N MET A 70 -5.42 14.70 3.28
CA MET A 70 -4.99 14.50 1.89
C MET A 70 -5.83 15.31 0.89
N LYS A 71 -7.16 15.37 1.06
CA LYS A 71 -8.03 16.19 0.21
C LYS A 71 -7.69 17.69 0.29
N THR A 72 -7.38 18.17 1.49
CA THR A 72 -6.98 19.58 1.67
C THR A 72 -5.61 19.89 1.08
N GLN A 73 -4.74 18.89 0.96
CA GLN A 73 -3.38 19.04 0.42
C GLN A 73 -3.35 18.96 -1.12
N THR A 74 -4.20 18.14 -1.74
CA THR A 74 -4.35 18.07 -3.22
C THR A 74 -5.04 19.29 -3.81
N THR A 75 -5.77 20.06 -3.00
CA THR A 75 -6.49 21.28 -3.46
C THR A 75 -5.61 22.53 -3.37
N ARG A 76 -4.33 22.41 -3.00
CA ARG A 76 -3.42 23.54 -2.77
C ARG A 76 -2.25 23.57 -3.74
#